data_AF-A0A9P0JYV0-F1
#
_entry.id   AF-A0A9P0JYV0-F1
#
_cell.length_a   1.000
_cell.length_b   1.000
_cell.length_c   1.000
_cell.angle_alpha   90.00
_cell.angle_beta   90.00
_cell.angle_gamma   90.00
#
_symmetry.space_group_name_H-M   'P 1'
#
loop_
_entity.id
_entity.type
_entity.pdbx_description
1 polymer ?
#
loop_
_entity_poly.entity_id
_entity_poly.type
_entity_poly.pdbx_seq_one_letter_code
_entity_poly.pdbx_strand_id
1 'polypeptide(L)'
;MEGGKKSVFWAYVYWLFGGIFGLHLFYLERDIHAFLTWSTLGGYGLGWLADVTKIPRYVKDYNNDPQFLAELSEKMRKNAKVRSCYGTSLQGTPLLSTVDENLEKSTKSTHKLTDCYLRLRDKLHRYYVARICIPFAKHMGTGGKNVLWAYLFWLIGGQFGLHLFYLERDIQAFLRWTTYQWFGQVFWLNDLLKMSRYVKICNDDPEYLEKISDDMRKNKKPPFSSSRFISAITVSYLWGQLVKLAIPEEEVAGINWMPFCHWLIPFAIGLGVWVVGNIGREQGSLWLTMATAYLTYLSRWYIYDDSIWMTIMTVSCGLVFDTFSKQWRRTPRKKRSFIQRVTVIAVCGLIYSSLWVSYFYFNGKITDTNGDEIPVHEAIHHFFTSPWWTDLYQSLFDTYNYAQHHGWWEVWKQIVELSDPQGEKNAYKILGVGPTSSQSEITASWRKLSREFHPDKVKDPDKQREAQEKFMEIQQAYEILSNIKHRRKRKNKQSVKEEDQ
;
A
#
# COMPACT_ATOMS: atom_id res chain seq x y z
N MET A 1 -17.49 13.06 -21.31
CA MET A 1 -17.67 11.65 -21.70
C MET A 1 -18.92 11.17 -20.98
N GLU A 2 -20.00 10.89 -21.69
CA GLU A 2 -21.16 10.23 -21.10
C GLU A 2 -20.71 8.84 -20.64
N GLY A 3 -20.47 8.71 -19.33
CA GLY A 3 -19.90 7.50 -18.74
C GLY A 3 -20.94 6.38 -18.78
N GLY A 4 -20.65 5.33 -19.56
CA GLY A 4 -21.45 4.11 -19.56
C GLY A 4 -21.54 3.48 -18.16
N LYS A 5 -22.59 2.66 -17.95
CA LYS A 5 -22.80 1.92 -16.70
C LYS A 5 -21.54 1.17 -16.28
N LYS A 6 -21.14 1.29 -15.02
CA LYS A 6 -19.96 0.61 -14.47
C LYS A 6 -20.31 -0.80 -14.07
N SER A 7 -19.40 -1.74 -14.32
CA SER A 7 -19.61 -3.13 -13.98
C SER A 7 -19.07 -3.45 -12.60
N VAL A 8 -19.81 -4.28 -11.85
CA VAL A 8 -19.34 -4.86 -10.58
C VAL A 8 -18.06 -5.67 -10.82
N PHE A 9 -17.96 -6.34 -11.96
CA PHE A 9 -16.79 -7.13 -12.35
C PHE A 9 -15.54 -6.26 -12.41
N TRP A 10 -15.56 -5.19 -13.20
CA TRP A 10 -14.41 -4.29 -13.33
C TRP A 10 -14.04 -3.64 -11.99
N ALA A 11 -15.03 -3.32 -11.15
CA ALA A 11 -14.75 -2.84 -9.80
C ALA A 11 -14.01 -3.87 -8.93
N TYR A 12 -14.33 -5.17 -9.02
CA TYR A 12 -13.58 -6.22 -8.32
C TYR A 12 -12.20 -6.48 -8.94
N VAL A 13 -12.06 -6.40 -10.26
CA VAL A 13 -10.76 -6.53 -10.95
C VAL A 13 -9.82 -5.43 -10.48
N TYR A 14 -10.27 -4.17 -10.47
CA TYR A 14 -9.48 -3.06 -9.95
C TYR A 14 -9.23 -3.17 -8.44
N TRP A 15 -10.10 -3.84 -7.68
CA TRP A 15 -9.92 -4.08 -6.25
C TRP A 15 -8.87 -5.18 -5.98
N LEU A 16 -8.82 -6.20 -6.82
CA LEU A 16 -7.87 -7.30 -6.69
C LEU A 16 -6.46 -6.86 -7.07
N PHE A 17 -6.29 -6.26 -8.25
CA PHE A 17 -4.97 -5.87 -8.78
C PHE A 17 -4.47 -4.52 -8.27
N GLY A 18 -5.36 -3.70 -7.70
CA GLY A 18 -5.04 -2.33 -7.33
C GLY A 18 -5.77 -1.80 -6.10
N GLY A 19 -6.47 -2.65 -5.35
CA GLY A 19 -7.35 -2.19 -4.28
C GLY A 19 -6.62 -1.65 -3.06
N ILE A 20 -5.38 -2.10 -2.78
CA ILE A 20 -4.51 -1.50 -1.75
C ILE A 20 -4.22 -0.03 -2.09
N PHE A 21 -4.18 0.31 -3.38
CA PHE A 21 -3.99 1.66 -3.90
C PHE A 21 -5.31 2.38 -4.24
N GLY A 22 -6.46 1.75 -3.98
CA GLY A 22 -7.78 2.35 -4.21
C GLY A 22 -8.23 2.40 -5.68
N LEU A 23 -7.66 1.61 -6.58
CA LEU A 23 -8.02 1.62 -8.02
C LEU A 23 -9.50 1.32 -8.28
N HIS A 24 -10.13 0.42 -7.51
CA HIS A 24 -11.58 0.16 -7.58
C HIS A 24 -12.44 1.35 -7.19
N LEU A 25 -11.95 2.15 -6.25
CA LEU A 25 -12.64 3.34 -5.78
C LEU A 25 -12.49 4.47 -6.81
N PHE A 26 -11.36 4.54 -7.53
CA PHE A 26 -11.22 5.43 -8.69
C PHE A 26 -12.14 5.04 -9.85
N TYR A 27 -12.25 3.74 -10.15
CA TYR A 27 -13.16 3.26 -11.20
C TYR A 27 -14.63 3.62 -10.93
N LEU A 28 -15.01 3.63 -9.65
CA LEU A 28 -16.35 3.98 -9.16
C LEU A 28 -16.51 5.48 -8.86
N GLU A 29 -15.55 6.32 -9.24
CA GLU A 29 -15.54 7.79 -9.00
C GLU A 29 -15.75 8.17 -7.53
N ARG A 30 -15.16 7.37 -6.62
CA ARG A 30 -15.12 7.63 -5.17
C ARG A 30 -13.72 8.06 -4.78
N ASP A 31 -13.22 9.10 -5.44
CA ASP A 31 -11.83 9.54 -5.42
C ASP A 31 -11.30 9.82 -4.01
N ILE A 32 -12.15 10.29 -3.09
CA ILE A 32 -11.77 10.55 -1.70
C ILE A 32 -11.49 9.24 -0.94
N HIS A 33 -12.34 8.24 -1.14
CA HIS A 33 -12.10 6.93 -0.53
C HIS A 33 -10.87 6.32 -1.20
N ALA A 34 -10.71 6.44 -2.51
CA ALA A 34 -9.54 5.97 -3.24
C ALA A 34 -8.24 6.59 -2.69
N PHE A 35 -8.24 7.90 -2.46
CA PHE A 35 -7.11 8.64 -1.91
C PHE A 35 -6.80 8.25 -0.45
N LEU A 36 -7.82 8.09 0.40
CA LEU A 36 -7.63 7.62 1.77
C LEU A 36 -7.07 6.19 1.79
N THR A 37 -7.59 5.32 0.94
CA THR A 37 -7.11 3.95 0.77
C THR A 37 -5.66 3.95 0.27
N TRP A 38 -5.31 4.74 -0.75
CA TRP A 38 -3.92 4.90 -1.18
C TRP A 38 -3.01 5.39 -0.05
N SER A 39 -3.35 6.50 0.58
CA SER A 39 -2.50 7.15 1.60
C SER A 39 -2.33 6.34 2.88
N THR A 40 -3.21 5.37 3.14
CA THR A 40 -3.16 4.47 4.30
C THR A 40 -2.83 3.03 3.94
N LEU A 41 -2.42 2.75 2.69
CA LEU A 41 -2.18 1.39 2.17
C LEU A 41 -3.34 0.44 2.49
N GLY A 42 -4.55 0.82 2.09
CA GLY A 42 -5.76 0.05 2.34
C GLY A 42 -6.25 0.09 3.78
N GLY A 43 -5.96 1.16 4.55
CA GLY A 43 -6.29 1.24 5.98
C GLY A 43 -5.56 0.17 6.78
N TYR A 44 -4.25 0.02 6.56
CA TYR A 44 -3.43 -1.07 7.09
C TYR A 44 -3.96 -2.46 6.68
N GLY A 45 -4.47 -2.59 5.44
CA GLY A 45 -5.04 -3.83 4.89
C GLY A 45 -6.49 -4.16 5.29
N LEU A 46 -6.99 -3.62 6.41
CA LEU A 46 -8.36 -3.90 6.88
C LEU A 46 -9.44 -3.18 6.05
N GLY A 47 -9.13 -2.00 5.53
CA GLY A 47 -10.03 -1.26 4.63
C GLY A 47 -10.22 -1.96 3.28
N TRP A 48 -9.13 -2.55 2.76
CA TRP A 48 -9.17 -3.35 1.53
C TRP A 48 -10.10 -4.57 1.66
N LEU A 49 -10.05 -5.30 2.79
CA LEU A 49 -10.96 -6.42 3.07
C LEU A 49 -12.41 -5.95 3.26
N ALA A 50 -12.63 -4.83 3.96
CA ALA A 50 -13.97 -4.30 4.19
C ALA A 50 -14.66 -3.87 2.88
N ASP A 51 -13.90 -3.45 1.87
CA ASP A 51 -14.43 -3.01 0.59
C ASP A 51 -15.04 -4.14 -0.25
N VAL A 52 -14.62 -5.40 -0.08
CA VAL A 52 -15.21 -6.57 -0.76
C VAL A 52 -16.72 -6.60 -0.62
N THR A 53 -17.21 -6.35 0.59
CA THR A 53 -18.64 -6.40 0.91
C THR A 53 -19.40 -5.16 0.43
N LYS A 54 -18.70 -4.06 0.13
CA LYS A 54 -19.30 -2.76 -0.18
C LYS A 54 -19.33 -2.45 -1.67
N ILE A 55 -18.42 -3.02 -2.46
CA ILE A 55 -18.31 -2.82 -3.92
C ILE A 55 -19.65 -2.99 -4.66
N PRO A 56 -20.48 -4.02 -4.40
CA PRO A 56 -21.76 -4.17 -5.10
C PRO A 56 -22.71 -3.00 -4.84
N ARG A 57 -22.68 -2.48 -3.62
CA ARG A 57 -23.48 -1.33 -3.21
C ARG A 57 -22.98 -0.04 -3.86
N TYR A 58 -21.67 0.11 -3.98
CA TYR A 58 -21.07 1.27 -4.66
C TYR A 58 -21.36 1.29 -6.16
N VAL A 59 -21.38 0.13 -6.81
CA VAL A 59 -21.73 0.03 -8.23
C VAL A 59 -23.21 0.36 -8.45
N LYS A 60 -24.11 -0.11 -7.57
CA LYS A 60 -25.54 0.24 -7.62
C LYS A 60 -25.78 1.75 -7.41
N ASP A 61 -25.05 2.36 -6.49
CA ASP A 61 -25.07 3.81 -6.24
C ASP A 61 -24.52 4.61 -7.44
N TYR A 62 -23.45 4.12 -8.08
CA TYR A 62 -22.90 4.75 -9.28
C TYR A 62 -23.87 4.68 -10.46
N ASN A 63 -24.45 3.50 -10.71
CA ASN A 63 -25.34 3.24 -11.84
C ASN A 63 -26.76 3.80 -11.66
N ASN A 64 -27.05 4.47 -10.53
CA ASN A 64 -28.37 4.99 -10.19
C ASN A 64 -29.47 3.92 -10.28
N ASP A 65 -29.22 2.73 -9.71
CA ASP A 65 -30.18 1.63 -9.73
C ASP A 65 -31.51 2.04 -9.04
N PRO A 66 -32.67 1.97 -9.73
CA PRO A 66 -33.95 2.44 -9.20
C PRO A 66 -34.39 1.69 -7.93
N GLN A 67 -34.08 0.39 -7.81
CA GLN A 67 -34.40 -0.38 -6.60
C GLN A 67 -33.56 0.07 -5.41
N PHE A 68 -32.27 0.32 -5.64
CA PHE A 68 -31.35 0.80 -4.62
C PHE A 68 -31.72 2.20 -4.12
N LEU A 69 -32.08 3.10 -5.04
CA LEU A 69 -32.50 4.46 -4.72
C LEU A 69 -33.81 4.48 -3.91
N ALA A 70 -34.77 3.60 -4.24
CA ALA A 70 -36.01 3.44 -3.48
C ALA A 70 -35.72 3.00 -2.04
N GLU A 71 -34.92 1.94 -1.85
CA GLU A 71 -34.53 1.43 -0.54
C GLU A 71 -33.76 2.48 0.29
N LEU A 72 -32.85 3.23 -0.36
CA LEU A 72 -32.09 4.30 0.28
C LEU A 72 -32.98 5.46 0.71
N SER A 73 -33.95 5.85 -0.13
CA SER A 73 -34.91 6.92 0.16
C SER A 73 -35.78 6.58 1.39
N GLU A 74 -36.17 5.31 1.52
CA GLU A 74 -36.95 4.82 2.65
C GLU A 74 -36.11 4.83 3.95
N LYS A 75 -34.85 4.40 3.86
CA LYS A 75 -33.90 4.45 4.99
C LYS A 75 -33.64 5.89 5.44
N MET A 76 -33.53 6.84 4.52
CA MET A 76 -33.38 8.26 4.87
C MET A 76 -34.64 8.84 5.53
N ARG A 77 -35.84 8.48 5.04
CA ARG A 77 -37.13 8.86 5.66
C ARG A 77 -37.25 8.37 7.09
N LYS A 78 -36.81 7.14 7.38
CA LYS A 78 -36.84 6.56 8.72
C LYS A 78 -35.84 7.21 9.68
N ASN A 79 -34.76 7.82 9.19
CA ASN A 79 -33.71 8.41 10.03
C ASN A 79 -34.13 9.75 10.67
N ALA A 80 -34.25 9.77 12.00
CA ALA A 80 -34.72 10.93 12.77
C ALA A 80 -33.84 12.18 12.62
N LYS A 81 -32.51 12.03 12.48
CA LYS A 81 -31.57 13.15 12.25
C LYS A 81 -31.77 13.82 10.90
N VAL A 82 -32.12 13.04 9.87
CA VAL A 82 -32.36 13.57 8.52
C VAL A 82 -33.70 14.32 8.49
N ARG A 83 -34.72 13.82 9.20
CA ARG A 83 -36.02 14.50 9.38
C ARG A 83 -35.88 15.90 10.00
N SER A 84 -34.99 16.04 11.00
CA SER A 84 -34.70 17.32 11.66
C SER A 84 -34.10 18.38 10.72
N CYS A 85 -33.35 18.00 9.68
CA CYS A 85 -32.67 18.94 8.79
C CYS A 85 -33.56 19.47 7.65
N TYR A 86 -34.66 18.78 7.31
CA TYR A 86 -35.42 19.05 6.08
C TYR A 86 -36.90 19.43 6.30
N GLY A 87 -37.36 19.44 7.56
CA GLY A 87 -38.73 19.86 7.90
C GLY A 87 -39.82 19.05 7.19
N THR A 88 -41.06 19.43 7.46
CA THR A 88 -42.34 18.75 7.17
C THR A 88 -42.67 18.49 5.68
N SER A 89 -41.70 18.58 4.77
CA SER A 89 -41.88 18.34 3.32
C SER A 89 -41.94 16.85 2.93
N LEU A 90 -41.63 15.94 3.86
CA LEU A 90 -41.61 14.49 3.63
C LEU A 90 -42.92 13.78 4.06
N GLN A 91 -43.89 14.50 4.62
CA GLN A 91 -45.04 13.90 5.32
C GLN A 91 -46.30 13.68 4.46
N GLY A 92 -46.23 13.85 3.13
CA GLY A 92 -47.42 13.90 2.27
C GLY A 92 -47.61 12.79 1.23
N THR A 93 -46.79 11.74 1.16
CA THR A 93 -46.97 10.67 0.14
C THR A 93 -47.52 9.39 0.76
N PRO A 94 -48.74 8.94 0.39
CA PRO A 94 -49.36 7.74 0.97
C PRO A 94 -48.64 6.44 0.56
N LEU A 95 -48.75 5.43 1.42
CA LEU A 95 -48.25 4.06 1.20
C LEU A 95 -48.92 3.44 -0.04
N LEU A 96 -48.16 2.65 -0.81
CA LEU A 96 -48.68 1.76 -1.85
C LEU A 96 -49.74 0.81 -1.24
N SER A 97 -51.02 1.07 -1.48
CA SER A 97 -52.07 0.04 -1.32
C SER A 97 -53.25 0.20 -2.29
N THR A 98 -53.15 1.01 -3.34
CA THR A 98 -54.19 1.09 -4.39
C THR A 98 -53.54 1.28 -5.75
N VAL A 99 -53.81 0.33 -6.62
CA VAL A 99 -53.34 0.22 -8.00
C VAL A 99 -54.05 1.25 -8.90
N ASP A 100 -53.30 1.74 -9.89
CA ASP A 100 -53.71 2.27 -11.21
C ASP A 100 -53.89 3.76 -11.57
N GLU A 101 -53.77 4.76 -10.69
CA GLU A 101 -53.88 6.17 -11.18
C GLU A 101 -52.82 7.17 -10.68
N ASN A 102 -51.90 6.74 -9.81
CA ASN A 102 -50.91 7.65 -9.19
C ASN A 102 -49.45 7.39 -9.61
N LEU A 103 -49.21 6.52 -10.59
CA LEU A 103 -47.85 6.16 -11.02
C LEU A 103 -47.07 7.38 -11.54
N GLU A 104 -47.73 8.27 -12.29
CA GLU A 104 -47.08 9.44 -12.92
C GLU A 104 -46.67 10.54 -11.92
N LYS A 105 -47.48 10.75 -10.87
CA LYS A 105 -47.17 11.70 -9.77
C LYS A 105 -46.13 11.14 -8.81
N SER A 106 -46.17 9.83 -8.54
CA SER A 106 -45.16 9.12 -7.75
C SER A 106 -43.80 9.15 -8.44
N THR A 107 -43.73 8.87 -9.75
CA THR A 107 -42.50 9.00 -10.55
C THR A 107 -41.94 10.42 -10.56
N LYS A 108 -42.78 11.47 -10.61
CA LYS A 108 -42.32 12.87 -10.54
C LYS A 108 -41.74 13.24 -9.17
N SER A 109 -42.31 12.70 -8.07
CA SER A 109 -41.80 12.92 -6.71
C SER A 109 -40.52 12.15 -6.42
N THR A 110 -40.42 10.89 -6.86
CA THR A 110 -39.18 10.10 -6.76
C THR A 110 -38.08 10.69 -7.64
N HIS A 111 -38.40 11.16 -8.87
CA HIS A 111 -37.45 11.91 -9.69
C HIS A 111 -36.92 13.13 -8.95
N LYS A 112 -37.77 13.95 -8.32
CA LYS A 112 -37.32 15.15 -7.57
C LYS A 112 -36.41 14.81 -6.39
N LEU A 113 -36.68 13.73 -5.65
CA LEU A 113 -35.84 13.26 -4.54
C LEU A 113 -34.51 12.69 -5.02
N THR A 114 -34.52 11.90 -6.08
CA THR A 114 -33.30 11.36 -6.73
C THR A 114 -32.45 12.49 -7.30
N ASP A 115 -33.06 13.47 -7.94
CA ASP A 115 -32.41 14.63 -8.55
C ASP A 115 -31.92 15.64 -7.49
N CYS A 116 -32.53 15.63 -6.30
CA CYS A 116 -32.02 16.33 -5.12
C CYS A 116 -30.81 15.60 -4.52
N TYR A 117 -30.88 14.26 -4.34
CA TYR A 117 -29.77 13.44 -3.87
C TYR A 117 -28.56 13.50 -4.80
N LEU A 118 -28.77 13.41 -6.12
CA LEU A 118 -27.70 13.54 -7.11
C LEU A 118 -27.05 14.92 -7.03
N ARG A 119 -27.83 16.01 -6.98
CA ARG A 119 -27.28 17.37 -6.77
C ARG A 119 -26.58 17.53 -5.43
N LEU A 120 -27.06 16.87 -4.37
CA LEU A 120 -26.44 16.91 -3.05
C LEU A 120 -25.14 16.11 -3.03
N ARG A 121 -25.09 14.93 -3.66
CA ARG A 121 -23.90 14.08 -3.85
C ARG A 121 -22.83 14.84 -4.62
N ASP A 122 -23.23 15.50 -5.69
CA ASP A 122 -22.35 16.29 -6.54
C ASP A 122 -21.83 17.54 -5.80
N LYS A 123 -22.69 18.21 -5.02
CA LYS A 123 -22.27 19.28 -4.11
C LYS A 123 -21.39 18.78 -2.98
N LEU A 124 -21.68 17.64 -2.36
CA LEU A 124 -20.87 17.04 -1.28
C LEU A 124 -19.52 16.57 -1.82
N HIS A 125 -19.46 15.94 -2.99
CA HIS A 125 -18.23 15.48 -3.61
C HIS A 125 -17.35 16.67 -3.97
N ARG A 126 -17.91 17.70 -4.63
CA ARG A 126 -17.21 18.97 -4.87
C ARG A 126 -16.78 19.66 -3.57
N TYR A 127 -17.62 19.63 -2.54
CA TYR A 127 -17.33 20.20 -1.21
C TYR A 127 -16.23 19.44 -0.47
N TYR A 128 -16.23 18.11 -0.49
CA TYR A 128 -15.25 17.27 0.21
C TYR A 128 -13.91 17.18 -0.55
N VAL A 129 -13.92 17.10 -1.90
CA VAL A 129 -12.69 17.28 -2.69
C VAL A 129 -12.12 18.67 -2.40
N ALA A 130 -12.97 19.70 -2.31
CA ALA A 130 -12.54 21.05 -1.93
C ALA A 130 -12.17 21.24 -0.45
N ARG A 131 -12.59 20.34 0.46
CA ARG A 131 -12.40 20.48 1.92
C ARG A 131 -11.51 19.41 2.55
N ILE A 132 -11.08 18.38 1.81
CA ILE A 132 -10.08 17.37 2.24
C ILE A 132 -8.91 17.33 1.26
N CYS A 133 -9.13 17.03 -0.02
CA CYS A 133 -8.03 16.89 -0.99
C CYS A 133 -7.38 18.23 -1.34
N ILE A 134 -8.18 19.29 -1.53
CA ILE A 134 -7.65 20.65 -1.71
C ILE A 134 -6.88 21.10 -0.47
N PRO A 135 -7.37 21.01 0.77
CA PRO A 135 -6.58 21.38 1.94
C PRO A 135 -5.39 20.45 2.20
N PHE A 136 -5.46 19.15 1.89
CA PHE A 136 -4.30 18.25 1.98
C PHE A 136 -3.23 18.65 0.95
N ALA A 137 -3.59 18.81 -0.32
CA ALA A 137 -2.69 19.30 -1.37
C ALA A 137 -2.24 20.76 -1.13
N LYS A 138 -3.06 21.60 -0.49
CA LYS A 138 -2.74 22.98 -0.10
C LYS A 138 -1.82 23.02 1.13
N HIS A 139 -1.97 22.11 2.08
CA HIS A 139 -1.07 21.93 3.22
C HIS A 139 0.26 21.30 2.79
N MET A 140 0.24 20.33 1.87
CA MET A 140 1.43 19.74 1.25
C MET A 140 2.09 20.69 0.24
N GLY A 141 1.32 21.62 -0.32
CA GLY A 141 1.74 22.71 -1.22
C GLY A 141 2.35 23.91 -0.49
N THR A 142 2.23 25.11 -1.07
CA THR A 142 2.98 26.31 -0.66
C THR A 142 2.42 27.08 0.54
N GLY A 143 1.37 26.57 1.20
CA GLY A 143 0.79 27.20 2.39
C GLY A 143 1.67 27.10 3.64
N GLY A 144 1.37 27.93 4.65
CA GLY A 144 2.03 27.86 5.96
C GLY A 144 1.86 26.48 6.60
N LYS A 145 2.97 25.89 7.05
CA LYS A 145 3.06 24.57 7.66
C LYS A 145 2.71 24.63 9.14
N ASN A 146 2.06 23.59 9.63
CA ASN A 146 1.69 23.46 11.04
C ASN A 146 2.55 22.40 11.72
N VAL A 147 2.96 22.69 12.96
CA VAL A 147 3.72 21.77 13.81
C VAL A 147 2.95 20.49 14.10
N LEU A 148 1.64 20.58 14.37
CA LEU A 148 0.79 19.43 14.65
C LEU A 148 0.76 18.45 13.47
N TRP A 149 0.58 18.97 12.26
CA TRP A 149 0.62 18.15 11.03
C TRP A 149 1.99 17.52 10.82
N ALA A 150 3.08 18.23 11.14
CA ALA A 150 4.42 17.66 11.05
C ALA A 150 4.62 16.48 12.02
N TYR A 151 4.11 16.56 13.25
CA TYR A 151 4.12 15.43 14.20
C TYR A 151 3.19 14.28 13.77
N LEU A 152 2.01 14.58 13.21
CA LEU A 152 1.12 13.54 12.68
C LEU A 152 1.79 12.77 11.53
N PHE A 153 2.41 13.47 10.58
CA PHE A 153 3.15 12.82 9.49
C PHE A 153 4.37 12.05 9.99
N TRP A 154 4.99 12.50 11.08
CA TRP A 154 6.07 11.77 11.73
C TRP A 154 5.56 10.46 12.37
N LEU A 155 4.37 10.45 12.95
CA LEU A 155 3.75 9.24 13.51
C LEU A 155 3.36 8.24 12.42
N ILE A 156 2.71 8.70 11.35
CA ILE A 156 2.15 7.84 10.29
C ILE A 156 3.24 7.33 9.34
N GLY A 157 4.22 8.18 9.01
CA GLY A 157 5.21 7.89 7.95
C GLY A 157 6.59 8.47 8.24
N GLY A 158 6.91 8.78 9.50
CA GLY A 158 8.19 9.40 9.85
C GLY A 158 9.38 8.51 9.55
N GLN A 159 9.19 7.19 9.57
CA GLN A 159 10.22 6.23 9.22
C GLN A 159 10.69 6.34 7.77
N PHE A 160 9.79 6.74 6.88
CA PHE A 160 10.04 6.96 5.45
C PHE A 160 10.27 8.44 5.11
N GLY A 161 10.34 9.32 6.12
CA GLY A 161 10.59 10.76 5.93
C GLY A 161 9.38 11.56 5.46
N LEU A 162 8.15 11.09 5.68
CA LEU A 162 6.93 11.78 5.26
C LEU A 162 6.79 13.19 5.86
N HIS A 163 7.17 13.37 7.12
CA HIS A 163 7.21 14.69 7.79
C HIS A 163 8.23 15.64 7.14
N LEU A 164 9.39 15.12 6.73
CA LEU A 164 10.42 15.92 6.05
C LEU A 164 9.96 16.33 4.65
N PHE A 165 9.23 15.43 3.97
CA PHE A 165 8.59 15.76 2.71
C PHE A 165 7.49 16.82 2.90
N TYR A 166 6.66 16.73 3.94
CA TYR A 166 5.69 17.80 4.25
C TYR A 166 6.37 19.17 4.46
N LEU A 167 7.53 19.18 5.13
CA LEU A 167 8.34 20.36 5.47
C LEU A 167 9.25 20.86 4.32
N GLU A 168 9.07 20.37 3.10
CA GLU A 168 9.84 20.76 1.91
C GLU A 168 11.35 20.42 2.00
N ARG A 169 11.68 19.37 2.75
CA ARG A 169 13.07 18.89 2.95
C ARG A 169 13.30 17.57 2.23
N ASP A 170 13.02 17.57 0.93
CA ASP A 170 13.03 16.40 0.04
C ASP A 170 14.32 15.58 0.12
N ILE A 171 15.48 16.24 0.15
CA ILE A 171 16.78 15.56 0.25
C ILE A 171 16.87 14.78 1.57
N GLN A 172 16.45 15.37 2.68
CA GLN A 172 16.51 14.70 3.97
C GLN A 172 15.48 13.57 4.05
N ALA A 173 14.31 13.73 3.41
CA ALA A 173 13.30 12.69 3.27
C ALA A 173 13.86 11.49 2.49
N PHE A 174 14.51 11.73 1.35
CA PHE A 174 15.15 10.68 0.55
C PHE A 174 16.28 9.97 1.31
N LEU A 175 17.14 10.73 2.00
CA LEU A 175 18.17 10.14 2.84
C LEU A 175 17.60 9.30 3.97
N ARG A 176 16.49 9.74 4.60
CA ARG A 176 15.79 8.95 5.62
C ARG A 176 15.34 7.60 5.08
N TRP A 177 14.78 7.58 3.88
CA TRP A 177 14.37 6.35 3.22
C TRP A 177 15.55 5.41 2.91
N THR A 178 16.63 5.93 2.31
CA THR A 178 17.81 5.13 1.92
C THR A 178 18.71 4.67 3.07
N THR A 179 18.54 5.22 4.29
CA THR A 179 19.37 4.90 5.47
C THR A 179 18.63 4.16 6.56
N TYR A 180 17.34 3.87 6.34
CA TYR A 180 16.47 3.27 7.35
C TYR A 180 17.04 1.97 7.91
N GLN A 181 17.49 1.07 7.04
CA GLN A 181 17.93 -0.28 7.38
C GLN A 181 19.08 -0.33 8.41
N TRP A 182 19.89 0.73 8.50
CA TRP A 182 21.16 0.69 9.23
C TRP A 182 21.18 1.58 10.48
N PHE A 183 20.59 2.79 10.41
CA PHE A 183 20.63 3.78 11.50
C PHE A 183 19.34 4.58 11.67
N GLY A 184 18.26 4.17 10.98
CA GLY A 184 17.06 4.99 10.84
C GLY A 184 16.37 5.32 12.17
N GLN A 185 16.48 4.48 13.20
CA GLN A 185 15.82 4.69 14.49
C GLN A 185 16.40 5.88 15.27
N VAL A 186 17.74 6.00 15.34
CA VAL A 186 18.41 7.11 16.05
C VAL A 186 18.07 8.45 15.38
N PHE A 187 18.08 8.46 14.05
CA PHE A 187 17.77 9.68 13.32
C PHE A 187 16.28 10.04 13.32
N TRP A 188 15.38 9.04 13.38
CA TRP A 188 13.93 9.25 13.49
C TRP A 188 13.55 9.94 14.81
N LEU A 189 14.19 9.56 15.93
CA LEU A 189 14.03 10.24 17.23
C LEU A 189 14.64 11.64 17.23
N ASN A 190 15.79 11.83 16.59
CA ASN A 190 16.45 13.14 16.48
C ASN A 190 15.58 14.17 15.73
N ASP A 191 14.75 13.73 14.78
CA ASP A 191 13.81 14.62 14.07
C ASP A 191 12.69 15.14 14.97
N LEU A 192 12.26 14.37 15.98
CA LEU A 192 11.22 14.76 16.93
C LEU A 192 11.58 16.06 17.66
N LEU A 193 12.85 16.16 18.08
CA LEU A 193 13.39 17.32 18.79
C LEU A 193 13.58 18.54 17.87
N LYS A 194 13.68 18.33 16.56
CA LYS A 194 13.98 19.39 15.59
C LYS A 194 12.74 19.86 14.81
N MET A 195 11.60 19.20 14.98
CA MET A 195 10.37 19.45 14.22
C MET A 195 9.91 20.91 14.27
N SER A 196 9.81 21.47 15.47
CA SER A 196 9.39 22.88 15.67
C SER A 196 10.30 23.85 14.90
N ARG A 197 11.62 23.64 14.97
CA ARG A 197 12.61 24.41 14.23
C ARG A 197 12.41 24.29 12.72
N TYR A 198 12.07 23.10 12.21
CA TYR A 198 11.87 22.90 10.78
C TYR A 198 10.61 23.59 10.26
N VAL A 199 9.55 23.63 11.07
CA VAL A 199 8.31 24.35 10.73
C VAL A 199 8.57 25.85 10.66
N LYS A 200 9.27 26.42 11.65
CA LYS A 200 9.68 27.83 11.65
C LYS A 200 10.49 28.20 10.39
N ILE A 201 11.41 27.32 9.98
CA ILE A 201 12.21 27.51 8.75
C ILE A 201 11.33 27.49 7.50
N CYS A 202 10.36 26.58 7.42
CA CYS A 202 9.50 26.44 6.23
C CYS A 202 8.50 27.60 6.08
N ASN A 203 8.09 28.18 7.21
CA ASN A 203 7.20 29.32 7.30
C ASN A 203 7.89 30.68 7.20
N ASP A 204 9.22 30.70 7.05
CA ASP A 204 10.01 31.93 7.02
C ASP A 204 9.73 32.85 8.24
N ASP A 205 9.67 32.24 9.44
CA ASP A 205 9.42 32.94 10.71
C ASP A 205 10.49 34.05 10.94
N PRO A 206 10.07 35.34 11.07
CA PRO A 206 11.00 36.47 11.13
C PRO A 206 11.98 36.38 12.30
N GLU A 207 11.52 35.97 13.49
CA GLU A 207 12.37 35.80 14.68
C GLU A 207 13.48 34.78 14.42
N TYR A 208 13.11 33.68 13.75
CA TYR A 208 14.04 32.60 13.45
C TYR A 208 15.03 32.98 12.33
N LEU A 209 14.57 33.74 11.33
CA LEU A 209 15.42 34.24 10.26
C LEU A 209 16.43 35.27 10.75
N GLU A 210 16.04 36.14 11.70
CA GLU A 210 16.95 37.08 12.35
C GLU A 210 18.07 36.35 13.09
N LYS A 211 17.71 35.32 13.89
CA LYS A 211 18.70 34.47 14.57
C LYS A 211 19.68 33.81 13.60
N ILE A 212 19.20 33.30 12.45
CA ILE A 212 20.09 32.75 11.42
C ILE A 212 20.99 33.84 10.83
N SER A 213 20.45 35.03 10.58
CA SER A 213 21.20 36.16 10.03
C SER A 213 22.32 36.56 10.98
N ASP A 214 22.05 36.61 12.28
CA ASP A 214 23.06 36.88 13.31
C ASP A 214 24.12 35.79 13.40
N ASP A 215 23.74 34.52 13.29
CA ASP A 215 24.69 33.40 13.23
C ASP A 215 25.61 33.50 12.00
N MET A 216 25.06 33.95 10.85
CA MET A 216 25.81 34.18 9.61
C MET A 216 26.72 35.41 9.70
N ARG A 217 26.34 36.45 10.45
CA ARG A 217 27.17 37.63 10.71
C ARG A 217 28.34 37.29 11.63
N LYS A 218 28.10 36.48 12.67
CA LYS A 218 29.13 36.04 13.63
C LYS A 218 30.14 35.10 12.99
N ASN A 219 29.69 34.17 12.14
CA ASN A 219 30.54 33.12 11.58
C ASN A 219 30.64 33.23 10.06
N LYS A 220 31.84 33.55 9.54
CA LYS A 220 32.10 33.61 8.08
C LYS A 220 31.79 32.29 7.36
N LYS A 221 32.02 31.16 8.03
CA LYS A 221 31.66 29.80 7.58
C LYS A 221 30.79 29.13 8.65
N PRO A 222 29.89 28.21 8.27
CA PRO A 222 29.10 27.47 9.25
C PRO A 222 30.02 26.63 10.15
N PRO A 223 29.75 26.58 11.46
CA PRO A 223 30.59 25.85 12.41
C PRO A 223 30.62 24.35 12.10
N PHE A 224 31.61 23.64 12.64
CA PHE A 224 31.66 22.19 12.53
C PHE A 224 30.48 21.55 13.29
N SER A 225 29.85 20.56 12.67
CA SER A 225 28.79 19.78 13.31
C SER A 225 29.12 18.30 13.24
N SER A 226 29.46 17.71 14.39
CA SER A 226 29.78 16.29 14.50
C SER A 226 28.65 15.42 13.97
N SER A 227 27.39 15.78 14.27
CA SER A 227 26.22 15.03 13.79
C SER A 227 26.10 15.02 12.27
N ARG A 228 26.43 16.13 11.60
CA ARG A 228 26.39 16.23 10.14
C ARG A 228 27.56 15.47 9.51
N PHE A 229 28.76 15.65 10.08
CA PHE A 229 29.97 14.98 9.63
C PHE A 229 29.84 13.45 9.71
N ILE A 230 29.40 12.92 10.86
CA ILE A 230 29.15 11.49 11.04
C ILE A 230 28.08 11.02 10.05
N SER A 231 26.97 11.76 9.89
CA SER A 231 25.94 11.37 8.92
C SER A 231 26.44 11.36 7.47
N ALA A 232 27.34 12.29 7.10
CA ALA A 232 27.92 12.33 5.78
C ALA A 232 28.78 11.09 5.54
N ILE A 233 29.61 10.72 6.51
CA ILE A 233 30.43 9.51 6.45
C ILE A 233 29.55 8.26 6.36
N THR A 234 28.56 8.13 7.24
CA THR A 234 27.68 6.96 7.26
C THR A 234 26.91 6.79 5.95
N VAL A 235 26.28 7.84 5.44
CA VAL A 235 25.51 7.77 4.19
C VAL A 235 26.40 7.40 3.01
N SER A 236 27.55 8.07 2.90
CA SER A 236 28.52 7.80 1.84
C SER A 236 29.02 6.36 1.86
N TYR A 237 29.40 5.87 3.04
CA TYR A 237 29.86 4.49 3.19
C TYR A 237 28.78 3.50 2.76
N LEU A 238 27.53 3.68 3.22
CA LEU A 238 26.41 2.82 2.86
C LEU A 238 26.12 2.84 1.35
N TRP A 239 26.18 4.01 0.72
CA TRP A 239 25.96 4.13 -0.73
C TRP A 239 27.08 3.48 -1.53
N GLY A 240 28.34 3.66 -1.11
CA GLY A 240 29.49 2.98 -1.71
C GLY A 240 29.39 1.45 -1.58
N GLN A 241 28.99 0.96 -0.40
CA GLN A 241 28.80 -0.47 -0.15
C GLN A 241 27.66 -1.03 -1.00
N LEU A 242 26.52 -0.33 -1.09
CA LEU A 242 25.40 -0.76 -1.93
C LEU A 242 25.82 -0.87 -3.40
N VAL A 243 26.57 0.10 -3.94
CA VAL A 243 27.06 0.03 -5.31
C VAL A 243 28.01 -1.14 -5.52
N LYS A 244 28.92 -1.40 -4.57
CA LYS A 244 29.82 -2.56 -4.62
C LYS A 244 29.04 -3.88 -4.61
N LEU A 245 28.06 -4.02 -3.73
CA LEU A 245 27.24 -5.23 -3.58
C LEU A 245 26.27 -5.44 -4.75
N ALA A 246 25.80 -4.36 -5.38
CA ALA A 246 24.84 -4.44 -6.47
C ALA A 246 25.46 -4.92 -7.79
N ILE A 247 26.78 -4.79 -7.97
CA ILE A 247 27.48 -5.15 -9.20
C ILE A 247 28.01 -6.59 -9.06
N PRO A 248 27.66 -7.52 -9.97
CA PRO A 248 28.12 -8.90 -9.90
C PRO A 248 29.63 -9.01 -10.16
N GLU A 249 30.30 -9.93 -9.46
CA GLU A 249 31.71 -10.24 -9.67
C GLU A 249 31.94 -11.15 -10.89
N GLU A 250 30.92 -11.90 -11.29
CA GLU A 250 30.96 -12.82 -12.43
C GLU A 250 30.65 -12.12 -13.76
N GLU A 251 31.09 -12.71 -14.86
CA GLU A 251 30.81 -12.22 -16.22
C GLU A 251 29.35 -12.45 -16.58
N VAL A 252 28.54 -11.40 -16.48
CA VAL A 252 27.13 -11.42 -16.89
C VAL A 252 27.01 -10.94 -18.33
N ALA A 253 26.45 -11.78 -19.20
CA ALA A 253 26.24 -11.51 -20.63
C ALA A 253 27.55 -11.25 -21.43
N GLY A 254 28.67 -11.86 -21.02
CA GLY A 254 29.97 -11.69 -21.67
C GLY A 254 30.63 -10.33 -21.43
N ILE A 255 30.10 -9.54 -20.49
CA ILE A 255 30.67 -8.26 -20.07
C ILE A 255 31.26 -8.43 -18.67
N ASN A 256 32.54 -8.08 -18.51
CA ASN A 256 33.15 -7.97 -17.20
C ASN A 256 32.74 -6.62 -16.57
N TRP A 257 31.93 -6.67 -15.51
CA TRP A 257 31.40 -5.48 -14.84
C TRP A 257 32.38 -4.85 -13.84
N MET A 258 33.45 -5.56 -13.48
CA MET A 258 34.40 -5.14 -12.47
C MET A 258 35.08 -3.77 -12.76
N PRO A 259 35.48 -3.43 -14.00
CA PRO A 259 36.00 -2.11 -14.34
C PRO A 259 35.06 -0.96 -13.98
N PHE A 260 33.75 -1.15 -14.06
CA PHE A 260 32.76 -0.10 -13.74
C PHE A 260 32.70 0.19 -12.23
N CYS A 261 33.00 -0.78 -11.37
CA CYS A 261 33.08 -0.58 -9.92
C CYS A 261 34.11 0.51 -9.55
N HIS A 262 35.21 0.60 -10.29
CA HIS A 262 36.25 1.60 -10.04
C HIS A 262 35.76 3.04 -10.27
N TRP A 263 34.76 3.22 -11.12
CA TRP A 263 34.19 4.53 -11.41
C TRP A 263 32.98 4.83 -10.53
N LEU A 264 32.15 3.84 -10.28
CA LEU A 264 30.86 4.00 -9.59
C LEU A 264 31.00 4.11 -8.07
N ILE A 265 31.96 3.41 -7.45
CA ILE A 265 32.12 3.45 -5.98
C ILE A 265 32.59 4.84 -5.50
N PRO A 266 33.66 5.46 -6.06
CA PRO A 266 34.07 6.82 -5.68
C PRO A 266 32.98 7.85 -5.96
N PHE A 267 32.26 7.67 -7.08
CA PHE A 267 31.11 8.51 -7.43
C PHE A 267 30.03 8.47 -6.35
N ALA A 268 29.61 7.26 -5.93
CA ALA A 268 28.58 7.09 -4.91
C ALA A 268 28.99 7.67 -3.55
N ILE A 269 30.23 7.44 -3.12
CA ILE A 269 30.76 7.95 -1.84
C ILE A 269 30.81 9.47 -1.84
N GLY A 270 31.40 10.09 -2.86
CA GLY A 270 31.47 11.55 -2.90
C GLY A 270 30.09 12.20 -3.08
N LEU A 271 29.16 11.53 -3.80
CA LEU A 271 27.78 11.99 -3.95
C LEU A 271 27.08 11.97 -2.59
N GLY A 272 27.26 10.91 -1.80
CA GLY A 272 26.72 10.82 -0.44
C GLY A 272 27.17 11.99 0.46
N VAL A 273 28.47 12.34 0.43
CA VAL A 273 29.03 13.42 1.27
C VAL A 273 28.43 14.74 0.82
N TRP A 274 28.39 14.97 -0.49
CA TRP A 274 27.83 16.19 -1.06
C TRP A 274 26.34 16.34 -0.75
N VAL A 275 25.55 15.27 -0.89
CA VAL A 275 24.10 15.30 -0.62
C VAL A 275 23.85 15.67 0.84
N VAL A 276 24.55 15.04 1.80
CA VAL A 276 24.41 15.34 3.22
C VAL A 276 24.87 16.75 3.55
N GLY A 277 26.05 17.14 3.02
CA GLY A 277 26.62 18.45 3.23
C GLY A 277 25.76 19.61 2.71
N ASN A 278 24.95 19.37 1.68
CA ASN A 278 24.04 20.35 1.09
C ASN A 278 22.65 20.40 1.74
N ILE A 279 22.42 19.67 2.85
CA ILE A 279 21.15 19.73 3.58
C ILE A 279 21.02 21.06 4.33
N GLY A 280 19.90 21.74 4.16
CA GLY A 280 19.53 22.92 4.95
C GLY A 280 20.15 24.22 4.45
N ARG A 281 20.65 25.04 5.38
CA ARG A 281 21.25 26.37 5.11
C ARG A 281 22.75 26.30 4.81
N GLU A 282 23.30 25.11 4.66
CA GLU A 282 24.68 24.87 4.23
C GLU A 282 24.68 24.42 2.78
N GLN A 283 25.75 24.75 2.05
CA GLN A 283 25.99 24.29 0.70
C GLN A 283 27.48 24.13 0.44
N GLY A 284 27.82 23.30 -0.55
CA GLY A 284 29.19 23.11 -0.98
C GLY A 284 29.27 22.59 -2.42
N SER A 285 30.45 22.70 -3.00
CA SER A 285 30.76 22.21 -4.35
C SER A 285 30.81 20.68 -4.39
N LEU A 286 30.15 20.10 -5.40
CA LEU A 286 30.20 18.67 -5.73
C LEU A 286 31.58 18.27 -6.27
N TRP A 287 32.23 19.18 -7.00
CA TRP A 287 33.48 18.89 -7.68
C TRP A 287 34.59 18.53 -6.71
N LEU A 288 34.70 19.27 -5.59
CA LEU A 288 35.73 19.00 -4.58
C LEU A 288 35.56 17.62 -3.95
N THR A 289 34.33 17.23 -3.60
CA THR A 289 34.04 15.89 -3.07
C THR A 289 34.30 14.79 -4.07
N MET A 290 33.99 15.01 -5.35
CA MET A 290 34.29 14.04 -6.42
C MET A 290 35.79 13.87 -6.61
N ALA A 291 36.52 14.99 -6.77
CA ALA A 291 37.97 14.97 -6.96
C ALA A 291 38.68 14.26 -5.80
N THR A 292 38.27 14.53 -4.55
CA THR A 292 38.82 13.83 -3.38
C THR A 292 38.49 12.34 -3.39
N ALA A 293 37.26 11.95 -3.76
CA ALA A 293 36.90 10.54 -3.82
C ALA A 293 37.77 9.78 -4.83
N TYR A 294 37.91 10.29 -6.06
CA TYR A 294 38.74 9.65 -7.08
C TYR A 294 40.23 9.65 -6.73
N LEU A 295 40.74 10.71 -6.11
CA LEU A 295 42.13 10.77 -5.66
C LEU A 295 42.41 9.75 -4.55
N THR A 296 41.51 9.67 -3.56
CA THR A 296 41.68 8.75 -2.42
C THR A 296 41.37 7.30 -2.77
N TYR A 297 40.66 7.05 -3.86
CA TYR A 297 40.45 5.70 -4.40
C TYR A 297 41.77 4.99 -4.77
N LEU A 298 42.83 5.73 -5.10
CA LEU A 298 44.17 5.17 -5.33
C LEU A 298 44.71 4.40 -4.11
N SER A 299 44.24 4.71 -2.89
CA SER A 299 44.63 3.99 -1.67
C SER A 299 44.26 2.49 -1.71
N ARG A 300 43.27 2.10 -2.53
CA ARG A 300 42.90 0.68 -2.76
C ARG A 300 44.06 -0.18 -3.24
N TRP A 301 45.02 0.40 -3.98
CA TRP A 301 46.17 -0.35 -4.50
C TRP A 301 47.20 -0.69 -3.42
N TYR A 302 47.19 0.04 -2.31
CA TYR A 302 48.11 -0.15 -1.18
C TYR A 302 47.45 -0.87 0.00
N ILE A 303 46.12 -0.85 0.08
CA ILE A 303 45.34 -1.38 1.20
C ILE A 303 44.39 -2.46 0.66
N TYR A 304 44.66 -3.71 1.03
CA TYR A 304 43.91 -4.88 0.57
C TYR A 304 42.54 -5.05 1.26
N ASP A 305 42.30 -4.37 2.39
CA ASP A 305 41.01 -4.43 3.10
C ASP A 305 40.02 -3.39 2.54
N ASP A 306 38.88 -3.90 2.06
CA ASP A 306 37.84 -3.07 1.45
C ASP A 306 37.20 -2.06 2.39
N SER A 307 37.07 -2.42 3.66
CA SER A 307 36.48 -1.55 4.68
C SER A 307 37.39 -0.35 4.96
N ILE A 308 38.70 -0.58 4.96
CA ILE A 308 39.70 0.44 5.33
C ILE A 308 39.82 1.50 4.23
N TRP A 309 40.04 1.11 2.97
CA TRP A 309 40.20 2.10 1.90
C TRP A 309 38.90 2.89 1.67
N MET A 310 37.73 2.26 1.80
CA MET A 310 36.44 2.96 1.73
C MET A 310 36.25 3.95 2.88
N THR A 311 36.69 3.60 4.09
CA THR A 311 36.64 4.49 5.26
C THR A 311 37.57 5.68 5.07
N ILE A 312 38.81 5.47 4.62
CA ILE A 312 39.77 6.55 4.33
C ILE A 312 39.20 7.50 3.28
N MET A 313 38.64 6.97 2.20
CA MET A 313 38.03 7.76 1.14
C MET A 313 36.86 8.60 1.67
N THR A 314 35.97 7.97 2.44
CA THR A 314 34.79 8.62 2.99
C THR A 314 35.14 9.73 4.00
N VAL A 315 36.07 9.46 4.93
CA VAL A 315 36.55 10.44 5.92
C VAL A 315 37.25 11.61 5.23
N SER A 316 38.11 11.33 4.24
CA SER A 316 38.81 12.36 3.47
C SER A 316 37.84 13.27 2.72
N CYS A 317 36.83 12.68 2.07
CA CYS A 317 35.77 13.46 1.40
C CYS A 317 35.00 14.33 2.39
N GLY A 318 34.64 13.79 3.56
CA GLY A 318 33.97 14.53 4.62
C GLY A 318 34.80 15.72 5.13
N LEU A 319 36.10 15.50 5.37
CA LEU A 319 37.03 16.54 5.84
C LEU A 319 37.20 17.63 4.80
N VAL A 320 37.42 17.27 3.53
CA VAL A 320 37.55 18.25 2.43
C VAL A 320 36.27 19.04 2.24
N PHE A 321 35.10 18.40 2.33
CA PHE A 321 33.83 19.10 2.26
C PHE A 321 33.72 20.13 3.38
N ASP A 322 33.97 19.74 4.63
CA ASP A 322 33.78 20.61 5.79
C ASP A 322 34.76 21.79 5.81
N THR A 323 36.03 21.54 5.49
CA THR A 323 37.11 22.52 5.57
C THR A 323 37.08 23.52 4.40
N PHE A 324 37.00 23.00 3.17
CA PHE A 324 37.19 23.79 1.95
C PHE A 324 35.87 24.12 1.22
N SER A 325 34.95 23.16 1.14
CA SER A 325 33.75 23.29 0.30
C SER A 325 32.58 23.99 1.00
N LYS A 326 32.45 23.81 2.32
CA LYS A 326 31.29 24.21 3.12
C LYS A 326 31.14 25.73 3.22
N GLN A 327 29.96 26.23 2.84
CA GLN A 327 29.59 27.65 2.83
C GLN A 327 28.13 27.85 3.27
N TRP A 328 27.83 29.05 3.76
CA TRP A 328 26.45 29.45 4.05
C TRP A 328 25.64 29.63 2.77
N ARG A 329 24.43 29.09 2.77
CA ARG A 329 23.41 29.35 1.75
C ARG A 329 22.68 30.64 2.11
N ARG A 330 23.05 31.73 1.42
CA ARG A 330 22.50 33.08 1.66
C ARG A 330 21.08 33.27 1.12
N THR A 331 20.72 32.56 0.06
CA THR A 331 19.40 32.64 -0.56
C THR A 331 18.53 31.44 -0.17
N PRO A 332 17.25 31.65 0.20
CA PRO A 332 16.33 30.55 0.41
C PRO A 332 16.15 29.74 -0.89
N ARG A 333 15.91 28.43 -0.76
CA ARG A 333 15.67 27.58 -1.94
C ARG A 333 14.35 27.99 -2.59
N LYS A 334 14.34 28.03 -3.92
CA LYS A 334 13.10 28.19 -4.68
C LYS A 334 12.17 27.00 -4.38
N LYS A 335 10.95 27.29 -3.90
CA LYS A 335 9.92 26.27 -3.67
C LYS A 335 9.57 25.61 -5.01
N ARG A 336 9.62 24.28 -5.06
CA ARG A 336 9.27 23.48 -6.24
C ARG A 336 7.80 23.05 -6.16
N SER A 337 7.18 22.78 -7.30
CA SER A 337 5.79 22.27 -7.29
C SER A 337 5.75 20.88 -6.66
N PHE A 338 4.61 20.53 -6.06
CA PHE A 338 4.43 19.21 -5.45
C PHE A 338 4.75 18.08 -6.42
N ILE A 339 4.26 18.17 -7.66
CA ILE A 339 4.49 17.18 -8.72
C ILE A 339 5.99 17.03 -9.00
N GLN A 340 6.71 18.13 -9.22
CA GLN A 340 8.15 18.08 -9.47
C GLN A 340 8.92 17.39 -8.35
N ARG A 341 8.52 17.63 -7.08
CA ARG A 341 9.17 17.03 -5.92
C ARG A 341 8.90 15.53 -5.84
N VAL A 342 7.65 15.11 -6.04
CA VAL A 342 7.29 13.68 -6.11
C VAL A 342 8.03 12.99 -7.24
N THR A 343 8.07 13.57 -8.44
CA THR A 343 8.77 12.99 -9.60
C THR A 343 10.26 12.81 -9.32
N VAL A 344 10.93 13.81 -8.75
CA VAL A 344 12.37 13.71 -8.42
C VAL A 344 12.63 12.60 -7.39
N ILE A 345 11.83 12.53 -6.32
CA ILE A 345 11.98 11.48 -5.31
C ILE A 345 11.68 10.11 -5.89
N ALA A 346 10.66 9.98 -6.74
CA ALA A 346 10.31 8.72 -7.40
C ALA A 346 11.44 8.23 -8.29
N VAL A 347 12.04 9.10 -9.12
CA VAL A 347 13.18 8.75 -9.98
C VAL A 347 14.39 8.32 -9.14
N CYS A 348 14.76 9.09 -8.12
CA CYS A 348 15.87 8.72 -7.23
C CYS A 348 15.58 7.41 -6.48
N GLY A 349 14.32 7.20 -6.09
CA GLY A 349 13.82 5.99 -5.46
C GLY A 349 13.97 4.77 -6.35
N LEU A 350 13.56 4.88 -7.61
CA LEU A 350 13.69 3.80 -8.60
C LEU A 350 15.15 3.41 -8.82
N ILE A 351 16.06 4.39 -8.95
CA ILE A 351 17.51 4.13 -9.08
C ILE A 351 18.06 3.41 -7.84
N TYR A 352 17.65 3.84 -6.65
CA TYR A 352 18.11 3.20 -5.42
C TYR A 352 17.54 1.78 -5.26
N SER A 353 16.25 1.59 -5.55
CA SER A 353 15.59 0.29 -5.52
C SER A 353 16.17 -0.66 -6.56
N SER A 354 16.57 -0.19 -7.74
CA SER A 354 17.21 -1.05 -8.75
C SER A 354 18.56 -1.61 -8.28
N LEU A 355 19.32 -0.86 -7.47
CA LEU A 355 20.56 -1.37 -6.88
C LEU A 355 20.29 -2.52 -5.89
N TRP A 356 19.26 -2.38 -5.05
CA TRP A 356 18.84 -3.46 -4.15
C TRP A 356 18.32 -4.68 -4.90
N VAL A 357 17.48 -4.47 -5.92
CA VAL A 357 16.98 -5.56 -6.76
C VAL A 357 18.15 -6.30 -7.43
N SER A 358 19.14 -5.57 -7.96
CA SER A 358 20.37 -6.14 -8.51
C SER A 358 21.11 -6.98 -7.48
N TYR A 359 21.32 -6.44 -6.27
CA TYR A 359 21.96 -7.17 -5.17
C TYR A 359 21.24 -8.48 -4.85
N PHE A 360 19.92 -8.46 -4.65
CA PHE A 360 19.13 -9.66 -4.34
C PHE A 360 19.08 -10.64 -5.49
N TYR A 361 19.07 -10.15 -6.73
CA TYR A 361 19.04 -10.97 -7.93
C TYR A 361 20.34 -11.79 -8.07
N PHE A 362 21.50 -11.15 -7.90
CA PHE A 362 22.80 -11.80 -8.10
C PHE A 362 23.37 -12.51 -6.86
N ASN A 363 23.09 -12.01 -5.64
CA ASN A 363 23.68 -12.55 -4.41
C ASN A 363 22.68 -13.31 -3.54
N GLY A 364 21.39 -13.22 -3.83
CA GLY A 364 20.37 -13.92 -3.06
C GLY A 364 20.45 -15.42 -3.30
N LYS A 365 20.32 -16.21 -2.22
CA LYS A 365 20.22 -17.67 -2.27
C LYS A 365 18.98 -18.13 -1.51
N ILE A 366 18.27 -19.09 -2.06
CA ILE A 366 17.09 -19.72 -1.46
C ILE A 366 17.44 -21.16 -1.16
N THR A 367 17.17 -21.63 0.05
CA THR A 367 17.37 -23.02 0.46
C THR A 367 16.13 -23.84 0.11
N ASP A 368 16.32 -24.93 -0.62
CA ASP A 368 15.26 -25.90 -0.91
C ASP A 368 14.95 -26.79 0.31
N THR A 369 13.87 -27.57 0.28
CA THR A 369 13.50 -28.53 1.33
C THR A 369 14.55 -29.61 1.57
N ASN A 370 15.42 -29.85 0.58
CA ASN A 370 16.54 -30.79 0.67
C ASN A 370 17.81 -30.15 1.28
N GLY A 371 17.79 -28.84 1.54
CA GLY A 371 18.93 -28.08 2.06
C GLY A 371 19.88 -27.53 0.99
N ASP A 372 19.57 -27.71 -0.29
CA ASP A 372 20.38 -27.20 -1.40
C ASP A 372 20.19 -25.68 -1.56
N GLU A 373 21.29 -24.94 -1.74
CA GLU A 373 21.27 -23.49 -1.99
C GLU A 373 21.16 -23.20 -3.49
N ILE A 374 20.02 -22.63 -3.91
CA ILE A 374 19.80 -22.21 -5.30
C ILE A 374 19.87 -20.68 -5.38
N PRO A 375 20.63 -20.10 -6.33
CA PRO A 375 20.62 -18.66 -6.57
C PRO A 375 19.21 -18.13 -6.88
N VAL A 376 18.88 -16.93 -6.40
CA VAL A 376 17.55 -16.31 -6.59
C VAL A 376 17.21 -16.14 -8.06
N HIS A 377 18.16 -15.73 -8.89
CA HIS A 377 17.92 -15.58 -10.33
C HIS A 377 17.52 -16.90 -11.00
N GLU A 378 18.14 -18.02 -10.62
CA GLU A 378 17.79 -19.36 -11.10
C GLU A 378 16.45 -19.82 -10.55
N ALA A 379 16.18 -19.59 -9.27
CA ALA A 379 14.88 -19.91 -8.67
C ALA A 379 13.74 -19.15 -9.36
N ILE A 380 13.94 -17.87 -9.68
CA ILE A 380 12.97 -17.06 -10.44
C ILE A 380 12.77 -17.65 -11.83
N HIS A 381 13.86 -18.00 -12.53
CA HIS A 381 13.78 -18.61 -13.84
C HIS A 381 13.03 -19.95 -13.80
N HIS A 382 13.42 -20.87 -12.90
CA HIS A 382 12.77 -22.17 -12.70
C HIS A 382 11.30 -22.03 -12.30
N PHE A 383 10.95 -21.03 -11.49
CA PHE A 383 9.56 -20.73 -11.15
C PHE A 383 8.74 -20.42 -12.40
N PHE A 384 9.21 -19.51 -13.26
CA PHE A 384 8.51 -19.12 -14.48
C PHE A 384 8.55 -20.18 -15.59
N THR A 385 9.49 -21.12 -15.56
CA THR A 385 9.52 -22.28 -16.47
C THR A 385 8.88 -23.53 -15.89
N SER A 386 8.41 -23.50 -14.64
CA SER A 386 7.85 -24.67 -13.98
C SER A 386 6.56 -25.15 -14.68
N PRO A 387 6.29 -26.47 -14.72
CA PRO A 387 5.03 -27.00 -15.24
C PRO A 387 3.81 -26.35 -14.58
N TRP A 388 3.89 -26.08 -13.28
CA TRP A 388 2.84 -25.40 -12.55
C TRP A 388 2.58 -23.98 -13.07
N TRP A 389 3.63 -23.18 -13.32
CA TRP A 389 3.45 -21.81 -13.84
C TRP A 389 2.94 -21.83 -15.27
N THR A 390 3.45 -22.72 -16.13
CA THR A 390 2.97 -22.85 -17.50
C THR A 390 1.52 -23.31 -17.54
N ASP A 391 1.12 -24.25 -16.67
CA ASP A 391 -0.26 -24.71 -16.55
C ASP A 391 -1.17 -23.62 -16.00
N LEU A 392 -0.71 -22.85 -15.01
CA LEU A 392 -1.44 -21.69 -14.49
C LEU A 392 -1.62 -20.62 -15.56
N TYR A 393 -0.55 -20.26 -16.27
CA TYR A 393 -0.58 -19.29 -17.35
C TYR A 393 -1.53 -19.74 -18.45
N GLN A 394 -1.44 -21.01 -18.88
CA GLN A 394 -2.31 -21.58 -19.90
C GLN A 394 -3.77 -21.60 -19.42
N SER A 395 -4.03 -22.01 -18.18
CA SER A 395 -5.38 -22.00 -17.59
C SER A 395 -5.96 -20.59 -17.52
N LEU A 396 -5.15 -19.59 -17.14
CA LEU A 396 -5.57 -18.19 -17.12
C LEU A 396 -5.85 -17.66 -18.53
N PHE A 397 -5.02 -18.05 -19.50
CA PHE A 397 -5.19 -17.68 -20.91
C PHE A 397 -6.45 -18.32 -21.53
N ASP A 398 -6.68 -19.61 -21.27
CA ASP A 398 -7.86 -20.33 -21.72
C ASP A 398 -9.12 -19.78 -21.05
N THR A 399 -9.05 -19.47 -19.75
CA THR A 399 -10.13 -18.80 -19.02
C THR A 399 -10.42 -17.43 -19.61
N TYR A 400 -9.38 -16.67 -19.97
CA TYR A 400 -9.54 -15.38 -20.63
C TYR A 400 -10.22 -15.53 -21.99
N ASN A 401 -9.78 -16.47 -22.84
CA ASN A 401 -10.39 -16.73 -24.14
C ASN A 401 -11.84 -17.21 -24.01
N TYR A 402 -12.10 -18.15 -23.10
CA TYR A 402 -13.44 -18.62 -22.78
C TYR A 402 -14.34 -17.46 -22.30
N ALA A 403 -13.82 -16.56 -21.47
CA ALA A 403 -14.53 -15.37 -21.01
C ALA A 403 -14.83 -14.36 -22.12
N GLN A 404 -13.96 -14.22 -23.13
CA GLN A 404 -14.23 -13.39 -24.30
C GLN A 404 -15.42 -13.92 -25.13
N HIS A 405 -15.58 -15.25 -25.24
CA HIS A 405 -16.65 -15.88 -26.03
C HIS A 405 -17.98 -16.07 -25.28
N HIS A 406 -17.93 -16.47 -24.01
CA HIS A 406 -19.13 -16.82 -23.21
C HIS A 406 -19.54 -15.73 -22.22
N GLY A 407 -18.72 -14.68 -22.10
CA GLY A 407 -18.90 -13.60 -21.12
C GLY A 407 -18.34 -13.96 -19.74
N TRP A 408 -17.70 -12.97 -19.10
CA TRP A 408 -17.06 -13.10 -17.79
C TRP A 408 -17.99 -13.58 -16.65
N TRP A 409 -19.30 -13.46 -16.81
CA TRP A 409 -20.26 -13.88 -15.79
C TRP A 409 -20.39 -15.41 -15.69
N GLU A 410 -20.38 -16.14 -16.81
CA GLU A 410 -20.49 -17.60 -16.80
C GLU A 410 -19.20 -18.23 -16.24
N VAL A 411 -18.05 -17.62 -16.55
CA VAL A 411 -16.74 -17.98 -15.99
C VAL A 411 -16.72 -17.80 -14.47
N TRP A 412 -17.20 -16.66 -13.98
CA TRP A 412 -17.29 -16.40 -12.54
C TRP A 412 -18.20 -17.40 -11.83
N LYS A 413 -19.34 -17.74 -12.44
CA LYS A 413 -20.26 -18.74 -11.90
C LYS A 413 -19.58 -20.11 -11.78
N GLN A 414 -18.83 -20.53 -12.80
CA GLN A 414 -18.04 -21.77 -12.74
C GLN A 414 -16.95 -21.71 -11.66
N ILE A 415 -16.20 -20.61 -11.56
CA ILE A 415 -15.16 -20.44 -10.53
C ILE A 415 -15.75 -20.51 -9.11
N VAL A 416 -16.88 -19.82 -8.88
CA VAL A 416 -17.61 -19.84 -7.61
C VAL A 416 -18.18 -21.24 -7.33
N GLU A 417 -18.65 -21.96 -8.34
CA GLU A 417 -19.19 -23.32 -8.17
C GLU A 417 -18.11 -24.38 -7.91
N LEU A 418 -16.91 -24.18 -8.47
CA LEU A 418 -15.72 -25.01 -8.23
C LEU A 418 -15.06 -24.71 -6.88
N SER A 419 -15.07 -23.45 -6.42
CA SER A 419 -14.46 -23.05 -5.13
C SER A 419 -15.24 -23.53 -3.91
N ASP A 420 -16.39 -24.19 -4.07
CA ASP A 420 -17.27 -24.66 -2.98
C ASP A 420 -17.38 -23.64 -1.82
N PRO A 421 -17.93 -22.43 -2.04
CA PRO A 421 -17.91 -21.32 -1.09
C PRO A 421 -18.69 -21.59 0.21
N GLN A 422 -19.44 -22.70 0.25
CA GLN A 422 -20.19 -23.15 1.41
C GLN A 422 -19.55 -24.39 2.06
N GLY A 423 -18.50 -24.95 1.47
CA GLY A 423 -17.80 -26.15 1.94
C GLY A 423 -18.65 -27.42 1.92
N GLU A 424 -19.76 -27.43 1.17
CA GLU A 424 -20.77 -28.49 1.22
C GLU A 424 -20.24 -29.78 0.56
N LYS A 425 -19.57 -29.65 -0.59
CA LYS A 425 -19.00 -30.79 -1.33
C LYS A 425 -17.87 -31.42 -0.53
N ASN A 426 -17.02 -30.61 0.09
CA ASN A 426 -15.94 -31.12 0.94
C ASN A 426 -16.49 -31.79 2.22
N ALA A 427 -17.49 -31.21 2.86
CA ALA A 427 -18.10 -31.78 4.06
C ALA A 427 -18.76 -33.15 3.82
N TYR A 428 -19.44 -33.34 2.68
CA TYR A 428 -19.96 -34.65 2.28
C TYR A 428 -18.85 -35.69 2.09
N LYS A 429 -17.72 -35.29 1.48
CA LYS A 429 -16.55 -36.14 1.26
C LYS A 429 -15.90 -36.57 2.58
N ILE A 430 -15.72 -35.65 3.53
CA ILE A 430 -15.16 -35.91 4.86
C ILE A 430 -16.02 -36.90 5.65
N LEU A 431 -17.35 -36.76 5.57
CA LEU A 431 -18.28 -37.67 6.25
C LEU A 431 -18.57 -38.96 5.48
N GLY A 432 -18.04 -39.11 4.26
CA GLY A 432 -18.23 -40.29 3.42
C GLY A 432 -19.67 -40.54 2.99
N VAL A 433 -20.49 -39.48 2.89
CA VAL A 433 -21.91 -39.57 2.53
C VAL A 433 -22.19 -38.80 1.24
N GLY A 434 -23.16 -39.26 0.45
CA GLY A 434 -23.52 -38.61 -0.82
C GLY A 434 -24.28 -37.29 -0.61
N PRO A 435 -24.32 -36.38 -1.61
CA PRO A 435 -25.04 -35.11 -1.51
C PRO A 435 -26.57 -35.25 -1.40
N THR A 436 -27.12 -36.44 -1.71
CA THR A 436 -28.55 -36.78 -1.56
C THR A 436 -28.88 -37.45 -0.22
N SER A 437 -27.90 -37.59 0.69
CA SER A 437 -28.08 -38.34 1.94
C SER A 437 -29.04 -37.65 2.90
N SER A 438 -29.81 -38.45 3.64
CA SER A 438 -30.76 -37.96 4.64
C SER A 438 -30.04 -37.44 5.90
N GLN A 439 -30.70 -36.56 6.68
CA GLN A 439 -30.11 -36.06 7.93
C GLN A 439 -29.77 -37.20 8.91
N SER A 440 -30.60 -38.24 8.95
CA SER A 440 -30.36 -39.43 9.75
C SER A 440 -29.05 -40.11 9.37
N GLU A 441 -28.75 -40.23 8.07
CA GLU A 441 -27.50 -40.80 7.56
C GLU A 441 -26.29 -39.91 7.87
N ILE A 442 -26.40 -38.60 7.68
CA ILE A 442 -25.33 -37.64 8.01
C ILE A 442 -25.00 -37.71 9.51
N THR A 443 -26.02 -37.75 10.37
CA THR A 443 -25.85 -37.82 11.82
C THR A 443 -25.31 -39.18 12.28
N ALA A 444 -25.73 -40.27 11.61
CA ALA A 444 -25.23 -41.62 11.88
C ALA A 444 -23.75 -41.77 11.49
N SER A 445 -23.35 -41.25 10.32
CA SER A 445 -21.95 -41.27 9.88
C SER A 445 -21.06 -40.43 10.80
N TRP A 446 -21.49 -39.21 11.15
CA TRP A 446 -20.80 -38.36 12.12
C TRP A 446 -20.58 -39.09 13.46
N ARG A 447 -21.63 -39.69 14.05
CA ARG A 447 -21.50 -40.46 15.31
C ARG A 447 -20.59 -41.68 15.20
N LYS A 448 -20.48 -42.28 14.02
CA LYS A 448 -19.58 -43.41 13.77
C LYS A 448 -18.13 -42.93 13.74
N LEU A 449 -17.85 -41.95 12.87
CA LEU A 449 -16.51 -41.38 12.66
C LEU A 449 -15.97 -40.69 13.92
N SER A 450 -16.80 -39.93 14.66
CA SER A 450 -16.41 -39.30 15.92
C SER A 450 -16.05 -40.30 17.04
N ARG A 451 -16.62 -41.50 17.03
CA ARG A 451 -16.24 -42.57 17.99
C ARG A 451 -15.01 -43.36 17.56
N GLU A 452 -14.66 -43.27 16.29
CA GLU A 452 -13.49 -43.93 15.70
C GLU A 452 -12.25 -43.07 15.89
N PHE A 453 -12.35 -41.77 15.61
CA PHE A 453 -11.28 -40.79 15.73
C PHE A 453 -11.28 -40.01 17.05
N HIS A 454 -11.93 -40.51 18.10
CA HIS A 454 -11.93 -39.83 19.41
C HIS A 454 -10.51 -39.85 20.01
N PRO A 455 -9.95 -38.70 20.46
CA PRO A 455 -8.57 -38.62 20.96
C PRO A 455 -8.31 -39.55 22.14
N ASP A 456 -9.30 -39.80 23.01
CA ASP A 456 -9.18 -40.73 24.15
C ASP A 456 -8.98 -42.20 23.76
N LYS A 457 -9.25 -42.56 22.50
CA LYS A 457 -9.14 -43.94 22.03
C LYS A 457 -7.73 -44.30 21.55
N VAL A 458 -6.89 -43.30 21.29
CA VAL A 458 -5.54 -43.45 20.75
C VAL A 458 -4.54 -43.16 21.85
N LYS A 459 -3.74 -44.17 22.24
CA LYS A 459 -2.74 -44.07 23.31
C LYS A 459 -1.34 -43.65 22.83
N ASP A 460 -1.15 -43.62 21.52
CA ASP A 460 0.13 -43.34 20.86
C ASP A 460 0.23 -41.84 20.53
N PRO A 461 1.24 -41.09 21.04
CA PRO A 461 1.28 -39.63 20.98
C PRO A 461 1.31 -39.05 19.55
N ASP A 462 1.96 -39.71 18.59
CA ASP A 462 2.00 -39.22 17.20
C ASP A 462 0.65 -39.39 16.50
N LYS A 463 -0.05 -40.50 16.76
CA LYS A 463 -1.39 -40.78 16.22
C LYS A 463 -2.49 -40.01 16.95
N GLN A 464 -2.23 -39.54 18.17
CA GLN A 464 -3.18 -38.73 18.93
C GLN A 464 -3.40 -37.37 18.27
N ARG A 465 -2.34 -36.75 17.74
CA ARG A 465 -2.43 -35.50 16.98
C ARG A 465 -3.24 -35.68 15.69
N GLU A 466 -2.95 -36.73 14.93
CA GLU A 466 -3.70 -37.03 13.70
C GLU A 466 -5.19 -37.35 13.98
N ALA A 467 -5.48 -38.08 15.06
CA ALA A 467 -6.85 -38.36 15.48
C ALA A 467 -7.58 -37.08 15.88
N GLN A 468 -6.91 -36.16 16.59
CA GLN A 468 -7.47 -34.87 17.00
C GLN A 468 -7.76 -33.97 15.79
N GLU A 469 -6.86 -33.88 14.83
CA GLU A 469 -7.06 -33.11 13.58
C GLU A 469 -8.25 -33.65 12.79
N LYS A 470 -8.32 -34.97 12.57
CA LYS A 470 -9.45 -35.62 11.90
C LYS A 470 -10.76 -35.43 12.66
N PHE A 471 -10.74 -35.53 13.99
CA PHE A 471 -11.92 -35.30 14.81
C PHE A 471 -12.48 -33.88 14.63
N MET A 472 -11.60 -32.88 14.61
CA MET A 472 -11.99 -31.49 14.36
C MET A 472 -12.56 -31.29 12.95
N GLU A 473 -11.94 -31.88 11.92
CA GLU A 473 -12.45 -31.83 10.54
C GLU A 473 -13.85 -32.47 10.42
N ILE A 474 -14.07 -33.63 11.04
CA ILE A 474 -15.35 -34.34 11.06
C ILE A 474 -16.44 -33.46 11.73
N GLN A 475 -16.09 -32.79 12.83
CA GLN A 475 -17.02 -31.93 13.56
C GLN A 475 -17.38 -30.68 12.75
N GLN A 476 -16.39 -30.05 12.10
CA GLN A 476 -16.62 -28.91 11.18
C GLN A 476 -17.48 -29.31 9.99
N ALA A 477 -17.22 -30.47 9.37
CA ALA A 477 -18.01 -30.98 8.25
C ALA A 477 -19.50 -31.16 8.64
N TYR A 478 -19.77 -31.75 9.80
CA TYR A 478 -21.14 -31.92 10.29
C TYR A 478 -21.83 -30.56 10.55
N GLU A 479 -21.11 -29.61 11.16
CA GLU A 479 -21.64 -28.29 11.46
C GLU A 479 -22.00 -27.51 10.18
N ILE A 480 -21.15 -27.57 9.15
CA ILE A 480 -21.39 -26.98 7.83
C ILE A 480 -22.68 -27.54 7.22
N LEU A 481 -22.82 -28.86 7.14
CA LEU A 481 -24.02 -29.50 6.56
C LEU A 481 -25.29 -29.19 7.37
N SER A 482 -25.19 -29.21 8.70
CA SER A 482 -26.30 -28.87 9.59
C SER A 482 -26.77 -27.41 9.40
N ASN A 483 -25.82 -26.47 9.36
CA ASN A 483 -26.09 -25.05 9.16
C ASN A 483 -26.70 -24.77 7.77
N ILE A 484 -26.21 -25.43 6.72
CA ILE A 484 -26.76 -25.32 5.36
C ILE A 484 -28.22 -25.78 5.34
N LYS A 485 -28.55 -26.90 5.99
CA LYS A 485 -29.93 -27.37 6.13
C LYS A 485 -30.81 -26.39 6.89
N HIS A 486 -30.36 -25.87 8.03
CA HIS A 486 -31.12 -24.89 8.80
C HIS A 486 -31.40 -23.62 7.98
N ARG A 487 -30.42 -23.17 7.19
CA ARG A 487 -30.55 -22.04 6.28
C ARG A 487 -31.54 -22.32 5.14
N ARG A 488 -31.51 -23.51 4.52
CA ARG A 488 -32.47 -23.94 3.48
C ARG A 488 -33.90 -24.00 4.04
N LYS A 489 -34.09 -24.60 5.22
CA LYS A 489 -35.40 -24.68 5.90
C LYS A 489 -35.97 -23.29 6.21
N ARG A 490 -35.12 -22.35 6.64
CA ARG A 490 -35.52 -20.95 6.91
C ARG A 490 -35.94 -20.23 5.64
N LYS A 491 -35.23 -20.41 4.52
CA LYS A 491 -35.60 -19.84 3.20
C LYS A 491 -36.93 -20.38 2.70
N ASN A 492 -37.14 -21.70 2.73
CA ASN A 492 -38.40 -22.30 2.28
C ASN A 492 -39.59 -21.83 3.13
N LYS A 493 -39.39 -21.63 4.44
CA LYS A 493 -40.44 -21.05 5.30
C LYS A 493 -40.76 -19.59 4.99
N GLN A 494 -39.79 -18.85 4.42
CA GLN A 494 -39.96 -17.47 4.04
C GLN A 494 -40.63 -17.33 2.68
N SER A 495 -40.28 -18.17 1.70
CA SER A 495 -40.94 -18.19 0.38
C SER A 495 -42.41 -18.58 0.49
N VAL A 496 -42.76 -19.58 1.32
CA VAL A 496 -44.16 -19.95 1.57
C VAL A 496 -44.96 -18.79 2.16
N LYS A 497 -44.35 -17.98 3.04
CA LYS A 497 -45.01 -16.79 3.61
C LYS A 497 -45.16 -15.64 2.61
N GLU A 498 -44.31 -15.57 1.60
CA GLU A 498 -44.36 -14.57 0.53
C GLU A 498 -45.33 -14.99 -0.59
N GLU A 499 -45.64 -16.28 -0.74
CA GLU A 499 -46.70 -16.79 -1.63
C GLU A 499 -48.09 -16.72 -0.99
N ASP A 500 -48.17 -16.81 0.35
CA ASP A 500 -49.42 -16.68 1.12
C ASP A 500 -49.85 -15.20 1.36
N GLN A 501 -49.06 -14.22 0.93
CA GLN A 501 -49.32 -12.77 1.02
C GLN A 501 -49.56 -12.16 -0.37
#